data_AF-A0A1W1I320-F1
#
_entry.id   AF-A0A1W1I320-F1
#
_cell.length_a   1.000
_cell.length_b   1.000
_cell.length_c   1.000
_cell.angle_alpha   90.00
_cell.angle_beta   90.00
_cell.angle_gamma   90.00
#
_symmetry.space_group_name_H-M   'P 1'
#
loop_
_entity.id
_entity.type
_entity.pdbx_description
1 polymer ?
#
loop_
_entity_poly.entity_id
_entity_poly.type
_entity_poly.pdbx_seq_one_letter_code
_entity_poly.pdbx_strand_id
1 'polypeptide(L)' 'MPKDKEKEPEEPGIWHFREVPREAIVKAKIGAALEGLSVKAYIIKLVEAHWKDLEKGGSIPKSK' A
#
# COMPACT_ATOMS: atom_id res chain seq x y z
N MET A 1 -24.18 31.20 -6.94
CA MET A 1 -23.07 30.30 -7.33
C MET A 1 -22.76 29.40 -6.14
N PRO A 2 -23.02 28.09 -6.20
CA PRO A 2 -22.58 27.19 -5.15
C PRO A 2 -21.06 27.08 -5.23
N LYS A 3 -20.38 27.38 -4.11
CA LYS A 3 -18.93 27.28 -3.95
C LYS A 3 -18.51 25.82 -4.14
N ASP A 4 -17.53 25.59 -5.00
CA ASP A 4 -16.78 24.35 -5.05
C ASP A 4 -16.27 24.05 -3.64
N LYS A 5 -16.81 22.99 -3.02
CA LYS A 5 -16.25 22.45 -1.79
C LYS A 5 -14.87 21.94 -2.13
N GLU A 6 -13.84 22.68 -1.72
CA GLU A 6 -12.48 22.17 -1.61
C GLU A 6 -12.57 20.81 -0.92
N LYS A 7 -12.24 19.74 -1.65
CA LYS A 7 -12.06 18.42 -1.05
C LYS A 7 -10.88 18.58 -0.10
N GLU A 8 -11.16 18.65 1.19
CA GLU A 8 -10.15 18.53 2.22
C GLU A 8 -9.28 17.31 1.88
N PRO A 9 -7.93 17.42 1.96
CA PRO A 9 -7.07 16.27 1.70
C PRO A 9 -7.48 15.16 2.67
N GLU A 10 -7.92 14.02 2.12
CA GLU A 10 -8.32 12.87 2.92
C GLU A 10 -7.17 12.51 3.87
N GLU A 11 -7.45 12.52 5.17
CA GLU A 11 -6.44 12.21 6.16
C GLU A 11 -5.87 10.80 5.90
N PRO A 12 -4.55 10.60 6.00
CA PRO A 12 -3.96 9.30 5.77
C PRO A 12 -4.48 8.29 6.80
N GLY A 13 -5.02 7.18 6.31
CA GLY A 13 -5.50 6.08 7.16
C GLY A 13 -4.37 5.38 7.92
N ILE A 14 -4.74 4.73 9.04
CA ILE A 14 -3.81 3.94 9.87
C ILE A 14 -4.07 2.45 9.65
N TRP A 15 -2.99 1.68 9.44
CA TRP A 15 -3.04 0.22 9.38
C TRP A 15 -2.51 -0.39 10.68
N HIS A 16 -3.36 -1.16 11.36
CA HIS A 16 -2.97 -1.93 12.54
C HIS A 16 -2.87 -3.41 12.19
N PHE A 17 -1.65 -3.91 12.06
CA PHE A 17 -1.39 -5.33 11.84
C PHE A 17 -1.25 -6.06 13.18
N ARG A 18 -2.09 -7.07 13.42
CA ARG A 18 -2.00 -7.98 14.56
C ARG A 18 -1.80 -9.41 14.06
N GLU A 19 -1.21 -10.25 14.91
CA GLU A 19 -1.05 -11.70 14.64
C GLU A 19 -0.29 -12.02 13.35
N VAL A 20 0.59 -11.12 12.90
CA VAL A 20 1.41 -11.34 11.71
C VAL A 20 2.39 -12.49 11.97
N PRO A 21 2.43 -13.52 11.11
CA PRO A 21 3.40 -14.61 11.25
C PRO A 21 4.83 -14.07 11.34
N ARG A 22 5.59 -14.56 12.33
CA ARG A 22 6.94 -14.07 12.61
C ARG A 22 7.85 -14.15 11.37
N GLU A 23 7.70 -15.22 10.60
CA GLU A 23 8.47 -15.42 9.37
C GLU A 23 8.17 -14.33 8.32
N ALA A 24 6.91 -13.91 8.19
CA ALA A 24 6.53 -12.84 7.26
C ALA A 24 7.20 -11.51 7.66
N ILE A 25 7.27 -11.21 8.96
CA ILE A 25 7.98 -10.02 9.47
C ILE A 25 9.47 -10.09 9.13
N VAL A 26 10.11 -11.26 9.32
CA VAL A 26 11.55 -11.43 9.03
C VAL A 26 11.81 -11.26 7.54
N LYS A 27 11.03 -11.90 6.67
CA LYS A 27 11.17 -11.78 5.21
C LYS A 27 10.95 -10.35 4.74
N ALA A 28 9.96 -9.64 5.27
CA ALA A 28 9.72 -8.24 4.94
C ALA A 28 10.89 -7.34 5.34
N LYS A 29 11.52 -7.57 6.50
CA LYS A 29 12.73 -6.85 6.93
C LYS A 29 13.91 -7.08 6.00
N ILE A 30 14.15 -8.34 5.63
CA ILE A 30 15.24 -8.69 4.71
C ILE A 30 15.01 -8.08 3.33
N GLY A 31 13.81 -8.22 2.76
CA GLY A 31 13.44 -7.64 1.47
C GLY A 31 13.59 -6.12 1.47
N ALA A 32 13.12 -5.45 2.53
CA ALA A 32 13.29 -4.01 2.69
C ALA A 32 14.77 -3.61 2.75
N ALA A 33 15.60 -4.34 3.50
CA ALA A 33 17.04 -4.06 3.60
C ALA A 33 17.78 -4.24 2.27
N LEU A 34 17.45 -5.29 1.50
CA LEU A 34 18.04 -5.53 0.18
C LEU A 34 17.75 -4.39 -0.82
N GLU A 35 16.59 -3.76 -0.69
CA GLU A 35 16.18 -2.64 -1.54
C GLU A 35 16.54 -1.25 -0.97
N GLY A 36 17.16 -1.19 0.22
CA GLY A 36 17.46 0.08 0.89
C GLY A 36 16.21 0.85 1.34
N LEU A 37 15.12 0.15 1.63
CA LEU A 37 13.82 0.73 1.99
C LEU A 37 13.48 0.49 3.46
N SER A 38 12.54 1.27 3.99
CA SER A 38 11.85 0.91 5.23
C SER A 38 10.87 -0.24 4.99
N VAL A 39 10.56 -1.02 6.02
CA VAL A 39 9.56 -2.12 5.92
C VAL A 39 8.21 -1.60 5.44
N LYS A 40 7.78 -0.41 5.91
CA LYS A 40 6.55 0.24 5.46
C LYS A 40 6.58 0.51 3.95
N ALA A 41 7.65 1.16 3.47
CA ALA A 41 7.78 1.49 2.04
C ALA A 41 7.84 0.24 1.17
N TYR A 42 8.53 -0.80 1.63
CA TYR A 42 8.60 -2.09 0.96
C TYR A 42 7.22 -2.76 0.85
N ILE A 43 6.45 -2.82 1.94
CA ILE A 43 5.10 -3.39 1.94
C ILE A 43 4.17 -2.60 1.01
N ILE A 44 4.19 -1.27 1.07
CA ILE A 44 3.37 -0.41 0.18
C ILE A 44 3.71 -0.70 -1.29
N LYS A 45 5.00 -0.73 -1.64
CA LYS A 45 5.46 -1.06 -2.99
C LYS A 45 4.92 -2.41 -3.47
N LEU A 46 4.95 -3.44 -2.63
CA LEU A 46 4.43 -4.77 -2.98
C LEU A 46 2.93 -4.74 -3.22
N VAL A 47 2.17 -4.03 -2.38
CA VAL A 47 0.71 -3.89 -2.53
C VAL A 47 0.36 -3.16 -3.82
N GLU A 48 1.03 -2.04 -4.11
CA GLU A 48 0.82 -1.27 -5.34
C GLU A 48 1.16 -2.07 -6.59
N ALA A 49 2.25 -2.85 -6.56
CA ALA A 49 2.63 -3.72 -7.66
C ALA A 49 1.55 -4.79 -7.90
N HIS A 50 1.06 -5.42 -6.83
CA HIS A 50 0.01 -6.42 -6.93
C HIS A 50 -1.29 -5.84 -7.49
N TRP A 51 -1.71 -4.65 -7.06
CA TRP A 51 -2.89 -3.98 -7.61
C TRP A 51 -2.74 -3.65 -9.09
N LYS A 52 -1.58 -3.14 -9.53
CA LYS A 52 -1.32 -2.88 -10.96
C LYS A 52 -1.47 -4.15 -11.79
N ASP A 53 -1.07 -5.30 -11.26
CA ASP A 53 -1.21 -6.57 -11.97
C ASP A 53 -2.67 -7.05 -11.99
N LEU A 54 -3.42 -6.86 -10.90
CA LEU A 54 -4.86 -7.13 -10.86
C LEU A 54 -5.67 -6.22 -11.79
N GLU A 55 -5.30 -4.94 -11.92
CA GLU A 55 -5.91 -3.99 -12.85
C GLU A 55 -5.64 -4.38 -14.31
N LYS A 56 -4.43 -4.85 -14.63
CA LYS A 56 -4.11 -5.38 -15.97
C LYS A 56 -4.89 -6.65 -16.27
N GLY A 57 -5.07 -7.53 -15.28
CA GLY A 57 -5.84 -8.75 -15.39
C GLY A 57 -7.36 -8.54 -15.37
N GLY A 58 -7.84 -7.32 -15.18
CA GLY A 58 -9.28 -6.99 -15.10
C GLY A 58 -9.99 -7.52 -13.85
N SER A 59 -9.23 -7.96 -12.84
CA SER A 59 -9.79 -8.51 -11.58
C SER A 59 -10.25 -7.41 -10.62
N ILE A 60 -9.69 -6.20 -10.74
CA ILE A 60 -10.17 -5.02 -10.03
C ILE A 60 -10.33 -3.85 -11.01
N PRO A 61 -11.28 -2.91 -10.76
CA PRO A 61 -11.43 -1.72 -11.57
C PRO A 61 -10.17 -0.87 -11.53
N LYS A 62 -9.83 -0.21 -12.64
CA LYS A 62 -8.75 0.78 -12.65
C LYS A 62 -9.14 1.93 -11.72
N SER A 63 -8.26 2.25 -10.79
CA SER A 63 -8.42 3.47 -9.98
C SER A 63 -8.41 4.70 -10.89
N LYS A 64 -9.20 5.71 -10.55
CA LYS A 64 -9.46 6.90 -11.38
C LYS A 64 -8.46 8.02 -11.10
#